data_AF-A0A137Q8C5-F1
#
_entry.id   AF-A0A137Q8C5-F1
#
_cell.length_a   1.000
_cell.length_b   1.000
_cell.length_c   1.000
_cell.angle_alpha   90.00
_cell.angle_beta   90.00
_cell.angle_gamma   90.00
#
_symmetry.space_group_name_H-M   'P 1'
#
loop_
_entity.id
_entity.type
_entity.pdbx_description
1 polymer ?
#
loop_
_entity_poly.entity_id
_entity_poly.type
_entity_poly.pdbx_seq_one_letter_code
_entity_poly.pdbx_strand_id
1 'polypeptide(L)'
;MRDTTFDNSDASVAAPYLSSGAETLENMKEARSTLLDQTGPVALMAHSQSLPLRWVLGDSRPNSIRSIVALEPKKAPFINTIFPPDTPAHPLGVTETPLAYDPPISSPNYLNLVVASNSSLFTYYRQDEPAHKLVNLMKISIFIVTSKTSYRAIYDGCTVDYFKQVGVRVDHINLGDVETNT
;
A
#
# COMPACT_ATOMS: atom_id res chain seq x y z
N MET A 1 -27.29 19.67 -5.40
CA MET A 1 -27.35 19.56 -3.93
C MET A 1 -25.90 19.36 -3.48
N ARG A 2 -25.40 20.19 -2.55
CA ARG A 2 -24.01 20.14 -2.09
C ARG A 2 -23.88 19.06 -1.01
N ASP A 3 -22.97 18.11 -1.18
CA ASP A 3 -22.72 17.03 -0.21
C ASP A 3 -21.47 17.39 0.60
N THR A 4 -21.68 17.71 1.88
CA THR A 4 -20.59 18.16 2.76
C THR A 4 -19.59 17.05 3.08
N THR A 5 -19.98 15.77 3.05
CA THR A 5 -19.06 14.65 3.26
C THR A 5 -18.17 14.46 2.04
N PHE A 6 -18.74 14.57 0.84
CA PHE A 6 -17.96 14.59 -0.40
C PHE A 6 -17.00 15.78 -0.43
N ASP A 7 -17.48 16.99 -0.13
CA ASP A 7 -16.67 18.22 -0.11
C ASP A 7 -15.51 18.11 0.90
N ASN A 8 -15.75 17.57 2.10
CA ASN A 8 -14.70 17.36 3.10
C ASN A 8 -13.66 16.32 2.63
N SER A 9 -14.10 15.26 1.97
CA SER A 9 -13.20 14.26 1.37
C SER A 9 -12.34 14.87 0.26
N ASP A 10 -12.89 15.74 -0.59
CA ASP A 10 -12.14 16.42 -1.64
C ASP A 10 -11.15 17.45 -1.06
N ALA A 11 -11.61 18.26 -0.10
CA ALA A 11 -10.77 19.23 0.60
C ALA A 11 -9.60 18.58 1.36
N SER A 12 -9.75 17.33 1.83
CA SER A 12 -8.66 16.59 2.49
C SER A 12 -7.44 16.35 1.58
N VAL A 13 -7.62 16.42 0.25
CA VAL A 13 -6.53 16.35 -0.74
C VAL A 13 -5.81 17.69 -0.91
N ALA A 14 -6.54 18.79 -0.69
CA ALA A 14 -6.12 20.16 -0.94
C ALA A 14 -5.58 20.88 0.31
N ALA A 15 -5.45 20.17 1.45
CA ALA A 15 -4.85 20.74 2.65
C ALA A 15 -3.47 21.34 2.32
N PRO A 16 -3.16 22.57 2.76
CA PRO A 16 -1.90 23.24 2.43
C PRO A 16 -0.73 22.34 2.84
N TYR A 17 0.31 22.27 2.00
CA TYR A 17 1.52 21.45 2.17
C TYR A 17 1.80 21.13 3.64
N LEU A 18 1.22 20.01 4.11
CA LEU A 18 1.39 19.59 5.48
C LEU A 18 2.86 19.25 5.69
N SER A 19 3.30 19.36 6.94
CA SER A 19 4.72 19.21 7.26
C SER A 19 5.27 17.80 6.95
N SER A 20 4.40 16.80 6.78
CA SER A 20 4.76 15.42 6.47
C SER A 20 3.70 14.66 5.66
N GLY A 21 4.14 13.59 4.98
CA GLY A 21 3.27 12.64 4.26
C GLY A 21 2.31 11.89 5.19
N ALA A 22 2.78 11.49 6.37
CA ALA A 22 1.96 10.84 7.40
C ALA A 22 0.77 11.70 7.87
N GLU A 23 0.98 12.99 8.11
CA GLU A 23 -0.08 13.93 8.50
C GLU A 23 -1.14 14.07 7.40
N THR A 24 -0.69 14.14 6.14
CA THR A 24 -1.58 14.16 4.97
C THR A 24 -2.43 12.88 4.91
N LEU A 25 -1.80 11.73 5.12
CA LEU A 25 -2.45 10.42 5.04
C LEU A 25 -3.51 10.23 6.14
N GLU A 26 -3.25 10.70 7.36
CA GLU A 26 -4.20 10.60 8.47
C GLU A 26 -5.42 11.51 8.25
N ASN A 27 -5.21 12.75 7.79
CA ASN A 27 -6.32 13.65 7.44
C ASN A 27 -7.22 13.06 6.33
N MET A 28 -6.60 12.49 5.30
CA MET A 28 -7.34 11.83 4.21
C MET A 28 -8.07 10.57 4.71
N LYS A 29 -7.48 9.81 5.62
CA LYS A 29 -8.09 8.59 6.19
C LYS A 29 -9.39 8.93 6.91
N GLU A 30 -9.42 9.93 7.78
CA GLU A 30 -10.63 10.29 8.54
C GLU A 30 -11.77 10.75 7.61
N ALA A 31 -11.49 11.74 6.74
CA ALA A 31 -12.49 12.29 5.84
C ALA A 31 -13.05 11.24 4.87
N ARG A 32 -12.19 10.37 4.34
CA ARG A 32 -12.59 9.34 3.38
C ARG A 32 -13.21 8.12 4.04
N SER A 33 -12.84 7.78 5.28
CA SER A 33 -13.54 6.74 6.03
C SER A 33 -14.99 7.14 6.28
N THR A 34 -15.23 8.42 6.59
CA THR A 34 -16.59 8.96 6.75
C THR A 34 -17.40 8.87 5.46
N LEU A 35 -16.79 9.17 4.32
CA LEU A 35 -17.44 9.00 3.01
C LEU A 35 -17.74 7.52 2.71
N LEU A 36 -16.79 6.61 3.00
CA LEU A 36 -16.99 5.17 2.82
C LEU A 36 -18.15 4.62 3.65
N ASP A 37 -18.28 5.12 4.89
CA ASP A 37 -19.35 4.73 5.81
C ASP A 37 -20.74 5.11 5.25
N GLN A 38 -20.83 6.11 4.36
CA GLN A 38 -22.07 6.50 3.67
C GLN A 38 -22.30 5.78 2.34
N THR A 39 -21.25 5.54 1.56
CA THR A 39 -21.38 4.91 0.23
C THR A 39 -21.67 3.41 0.30
N GLY A 40 -21.38 2.77 1.43
CA GLY A 40 -21.44 1.32 1.57
C GLY A 40 -20.23 0.62 0.92
N PRO A 41 -20.30 -0.71 0.68
CA PRO A 41 -19.13 -1.48 0.22
C PRO A 41 -18.63 -1.07 -1.17
N VAL A 42 -17.33 -0.81 -1.30
CA VAL A 42 -16.69 -0.38 -2.56
C VAL A 42 -15.49 -1.23 -2.95
N ALA A 43 -15.08 -1.13 -4.21
CA ALA A 43 -13.75 -1.48 -4.67
C ALA A 43 -12.93 -0.20 -4.85
N LEU A 44 -11.70 -0.17 -4.33
CA LEU A 44 -10.81 0.99 -4.46
C LEU A 44 -9.81 0.75 -5.59
N MET A 45 -9.58 1.77 -6.41
CA MET A 45 -8.51 1.78 -7.40
C MET A 45 -7.58 2.96 -7.15
N ALA A 46 -6.28 2.74 -7.35
CA ALA A 46 -5.30 3.79 -7.32
C ALA A 46 -4.09 3.43 -8.17
N HIS A 47 -3.39 4.47 -8.61
CA HIS A 47 -2.17 4.39 -9.39
C HIS A 47 -1.00 4.96 -8.59
N SER A 48 0.15 4.29 -8.66
CA SER A 48 1.43 4.81 -8.20
C SER A 48 1.42 5.29 -6.73
N GLN A 49 1.51 6.60 -6.50
CA GLN A 49 1.72 7.16 -5.16
C GLN A 49 0.44 7.30 -4.34
N SER A 50 -0.72 7.06 -4.95
CA SER A 50 -2.00 7.12 -4.25
C SER A 50 -2.34 5.83 -3.51
N LEU A 51 -1.48 4.81 -3.57
CA LEU A 51 -1.70 3.51 -2.97
C LEU A 51 -1.65 3.46 -1.44
N PRO A 52 -0.72 4.15 -0.74
CA PRO A 52 -0.68 4.14 0.73
C PRO A 52 -2.02 4.47 1.37
N LEU A 53 -2.78 5.41 0.80
CA LEU A 53 -4.13 5.74 1.25
C LEU A 53 -5.11 4.56 1.13
N ARG A 54 -5.00 3.74 0.09
CA ARG A 54 -5.87 2.58 -0.07
C ARG A 54 -5.58 1.51 0.96
N TRP A 55 -4.31 1.31 1.31
CA TRP A 55 -3.91 0.40 2.39
C TRP A 55 -4.44 0.87 3.74
N VAL A 56 -4.28 2.17 4.05
CA VAL A 56 -4.78 2.75 5.30
C VAL A 56 -6.30 2.69 5.41
N LEU A 57 -7.03 2.97 4.33
CA LEU A 57 -8.49 2.84 4.31
C LEU A 57 -8.93 1.37 4.42
N GLY A 58 -8.21 0.46 3.75
CA GLY A 58 -8.41 -0.99 3.88
C GLY A 58 -8.26 -1.47 5.32
N ASP A 59 -7.25 -0.95 6.02
CA ASP A 59 -7.00 -1.26 7.42
C ASP A 59 -8.03 -0.63 8.36
N SER A 60 -8.49 0.60 8.08
CA SER A 60 -9.46 1.32 8.92
C SER A 60 -10.91 0.86 8.74
N ARG A 61 -11.28 0.37 7.55
CA ARG A 61 -12.63 -0.07 7.18
C ARG A 61 -12.60 -1.39 6.40
N PRO A 62 -12.06 -2.49 6.98
CA PRO A 62 -11.85 -3.73 6.25
C PRO A 62 -13.15 -4.41 5.78
N ASN A 63 -14.29 -4.09 6.39
CA ASN A 63 -15.59 -4.62 5.99
C ASN A 63 -16.29 -3.78 4.91
N SER A 64 -15.85 -2.53 4.70
CA SER A 64 -16.42 -1.64 3.68
C SER A 64 -15.65 -1.68 2.36
N ILE A 65 -14.46 -2.30 2.34
CA ILE A 65 -13.64 -2.41 1.12
C ILE A 65 -13.60 -3.87 0.68
N ARG A 66 -14.20 -4.15 -0.47
CA ARG A 66 -14.25 -5.51 -1.04
C ARG A 66 -12.93 -5.90 -1.69
N SER A 67 -12.29 -4.95 -2.35
CA SER A 67 -11.04 -5.17 -3.07
C SER A 67 -10.27 -3.88 -3.32
N ILE A 68 -8.97 -4.01 -3.53
CA ILE A 68 -8.10 -2.91 -3.96
C ILE A 68 -7.41 -3.31 -5.27
N VAL A 69 -7.52 -2.46 -6.28
CA VAL A 69 -6.75 -2.56 -7.54
C VAL A 69 -5.64 -1.53 -7.51
N ALA A 70 -4.41 -2.02 -7.51
CA ALA A 70 -3.19 -1.25 -7.43
C ALA A 70 -2.45 -1.27 -8.76
N LEU A 71 -2.56 -0.16 -9.48
CA LEU A 71 -1.88 0.02 -10.76
C LEU A 71 -0.47 0.53 -10.46
N GLU A 72 0.52 -0.30 -10.73
CA GLU A 72 1.95 0.01 -10.66
C GLU A 72 2.31 0.71 -9.34
N PRO A 73 2.28 0.02 -8.17
CA PRO A 73 2.55 0.62 -6.86
C PRO A 73 3.85 1.43 -6.81
N LYS A 74 3.84 2.59 -6.14
CA LYS A 74 5.07 3.38 -5.97
C LYS A 74 5.88 2.86 -4.79
N LYS A 75 7.17 2.59 -5.05
CA LYS A 75 8.20 2.17 -4.10
C LYS A 75 8.00 0.73 -3.58
N ALA A 76 9.12 0.06 -3.35
CA ALA A 76 9.15 -1.23 -2.68
C ALA A 76 8.86 -1.07 -1.17
N PRO A 77 8.47 -2.16 -0.49
CA PRO A 77 8.29 -2.13 0.96
C PRO A 77 9.58 -1.76 1.70
N PHE A 78 9.43 -1.02 2.81
CA PHE A 78 10.51 -0.59 3.71
C PHE A 78 11.51 0.42 3.13
N ILE A 79 12.24 0.04 2.09
CA ILE A 79 13.39 0.79 1.57
C ILE A 79 13.18 1.03 0.07
N ASN A 80 13.40 2.27 -0.37
CA ASN A 80 13.39 2.63 -1.79
C ASN A 80 14.74 2.26 -2.41
N THR A 81 14.74 1.24 -3.28
CA THR A 81 15.96 0.57 -3.74
C THR A 81 16.24 0.70 -5.25
N ILE A 82 15.41 1.45 -5.98
CA ILE A 82 15.53 1.61 -7.44
C ILE A 82 16.46 2.77 -7.82
N PHE A 83 16.59 3.76 -6.93
CA PHE A 83 17.44 4.93 -7.12
C PHE A 83 18.42 5.01 -5.96
N PRO A 84 19.64 4.48 -6.11
CA PRO A 84 20.64 4.58 -5.05
C PRO A 84 20.92 6.05 -4.71
N PRO A 85 21.22 6.36 -3.43
CA PRO A 85 21.37 5.41 -2.33
C PRO A 85 20.03 4.87 -1.80
N ASP A 86 20.07 3.65 -1.25
CA ASP A 86 18.94 3.04 -0.56
C ASP A 86 18.47 3.96 0.57
N THR A 87 17.20 4.38 0.51
CA THR A 87 16.62 5.32 1.46
C THR A 87 15.38 4.73 2.12
N PRO A 88 15.23 4.83 3.46
CA PRO A 88 14.00 4.44 4.13
C PRO A 88 12.80 5.14 3.50
N ALA A 89 11.77 4.36 3.14
CA ALA A 89 10.61 4.85 2.41
C ALA A 89 9.31 4.62 3.16
N HIS A 90 9.13 3.42 3.70
CA HIS A 90 7.89 2.97 4.34
C HIS A 90 8.25 2.18 5.58
N PRO A 91 8.49 2.83 6.74
CA PRO A 91 9.01 2.16 7.93
C PRO A 91 8.10 1.01 8.41
N LEU A 92 6.84 1.00 7.99
CA LEU A 92 5.83 0.03 8.38
C LEU A 92 5.39 -0.87 7.21
N GLY A 93 6.31 -1.14 6.28
CA GLY A 93 6.08 -2.01 5.14
C GLY A 93 5.67 -1.23 3.91
N VAL A 94 4.39 -0.91 3.76
CA VAL A 94 3.84 -0.22 2.57
C VAL A 94 3.27 1.18 2.86
N THR A 95 3.35 1.62 4.11
CA THR A 95 2.84 2.90 4.60
C THR A 95 3.84 3.58 5.54
N GLU A 96 3.65 4.90 5.73
CA GLU A 96 4.30 5.68 6.78
C GLU A 96 3.49 5.70 8.08
N THR A 97 2.19 5.42 8.00
CA THR A 97 1.27 5.35 9.14
C THR A 97 1.08 3.91 9.64
N PRO A 98 0.83 3.69 10.94
CA PRO A 98 0.52 2.38 11.53
C PRO A 98 -0.64 1.67 10.85
N LEU A 99 -0.47 0.36 10.66
CA LEU A 99 -1.51 -0.59 10.27
C LEU A 99 -1.71 -1.61 11.40
N ALA A 100 -2.84 -2.32 11.40
CA ALA A 100 -3.13 -3.34 12.40
C ALA A 100 -2.29 -4.61 12.18
N TYR A 101 -1.11 -4.64 12.80
CA TYR A 101 -0.26 -5.82 12.87
C TYR A 101 -0.66 -6.77 14.01
N ASP A 102 -0.49 -8.07 13.78
CA ASP A 102 -0.55 -9.12 14.79
C ASP A 102 0.69 -10.04 14.70
N PRO A 103 1.52 -10.15 15.76
CA PRO A 103 1.42 -9.43 17.03
C PRO A 103 1.48 -7.89 16.86
N PRO A 104 0.91 -7.10 17.77
CA PRO A 104 0.94 -5.64 17.66
C PRO A 104 2.37 -5.11 17.79
N ILE A 105 2.71 -4.11 16.97
CA ILE A 105 4.01 -3.41 17.01
C ILE A 105 3.83 -2.01 17.58
N SER A 106 4.77 -1.56 18.41
CA SER A 106 4.80 -0.19 18.95
C SER A 106 5.82 0.71 18.26
N SER A 107 6.71 0.12 17.45
CA SER A 107 7.66 0.84 16.61
C SER A 107 8.06 0.02 15.36
N PRO A 108 8.56 0.67 14.30
CA PRO A 108 9.06 0.00 13.10
C PRO A 108 10.13 -1.07 13.35
N ASN A 109 10.94 -0.92 14.41
CA ASN A 109 12.04 -1.82 14.71
C ASN A 109 11.59 -3.25 15.08
N TYR A 110 10.33 -3.42 15.50
CA TYR A 110 9.79 -4.75 15.78
C TYR A 110 9.65 -5.64 14.54
N LEU A 111 9.61 -5.04 13.35
CA LEU A 111 9.48 -5.77 12.09
C LEU A 111 10.76 -6.51 11.67
N ASN A 112 11.91 -6.22 12.31
CA ASN A 112 13.22 -6.87 12.12
C ASN A 112 13.51 -7.22 10.65
N LEU A 113 14.05 -6.27 9.88
CA LEU A 113 14.21 -6.46 8.44
C LEU A 113 15.41 -7.33 8.09
N VAL A 114 15.20 -8.29 7.19
CA VAL A 114 16.24 -9.14 6.58
C VAL A 114 16.27 -8.92 5.08
N VAL A 115 17.45 -9.10 4.47
CA VAL A 115 17.60 -9.06 3.01
C VAL A 115 16.95 -10.30 2.42
N ALA A 116 15.88 -10.10 1.65
CA ALA A 116 15.16 -11.15 0.96
C ALA A 116 15.79 -11.48 -0.40
N SER A 117 16.27 -10.45 -1.10
CA SER A 117 16.97 -10.58 -2.37
C SER A 117 17.97 -9.44 -2.52
N ASN A 118 19.09 -9.72 -3.16
CA ASN A 118 20.12 -8.73 -3.46
C ASN A 118 20.62 -8.95 -4.89
N SER A 119 20.58 -7.90 -5.69
CA SER A 119 21.01 -7.91 -7.09
C SER A 119 21.80 -6.65 -7.41
N SER A 120 22.42 -6.60 -8.59
CA SER A 120 23.06 -5.37 -9.08
C SER A 120 22.07 -4.23 -9.33
N LEU A 121 20.77 -4.52 -9.43
CA LEU A 121 19.73 -3.53 -9.75
C LEU A 121 19.09 -2.93 -8.50
N PHE A 122 18.88 -3.75 -7.46
CA PHE A 122 18.24 -3.34 -6.21
C PHE A 122 18.40 -4.38 -5.10
N THR A 123 18.23 -3.93 -3.86
CA THR A 123 18.08 -4.78 -2.67
C THR A 123 16.61 -4.84 -2.25
N TYR A 124 16.14 -6.00 -1.82
CA TYR A 124 14.78 -6.18 -1.28
C TYR A 124 14.84 -6.66 0.17
N TYR A 125 14.00 -6.06 1.01
CA TYR A 125 13.91 -6.34 2.43
C TYR A 125 12.53 -6.88 2.79
N ARG A 126 12.49 -7.83 3.71
CA ARG A 126 11.27 -8.40 4.29
C ARG A 126 11.40 -8.52 5.80
N GLN A 127 10.32 -8.85 6.50
CA GLN A 127 10.38 -9.15 7.93
C GLN A 127 11.13 -10.46 8.16
N ASP A 128 11.85 -10.57 9.28
CA ASP A 128 12.28 -11.85 9.80
C ASP A 128 11.07 -12.72 10.18
N GLU A 129 11.23 -14.04 10.14
CA GLU A 129 10.14 -14.98 10.44
C GLU A 129 10.16 -15.41 11.93
N PRO A 130 9.00 -15.53 12.58
CA PRO A 130 7.65 -15.37 12.03
C PRO A 130 7.24 -13.90 11.85
N ALA A 131 6.78 -13.55 10.64
CA ALA A 131 6.40 -12.19 10.32
C ALA A 131 5.09 -11.76 11.00
N HIS A 132 5.03 -10.49 11.43
CA HIS A 132 3.79 -9.86 11.88
C HIS A 132 2.80 -9.75 10.70
N LYS A 133 1.53 -10.08 10.94
CA LYS A 133 0.47 -10.16 9.92
C LYS A 133 -0.42 -8.92 9.93
N LEU A 134 -0.92 -8.49 8.77
CA LEU A 134 -1.81 -7.33 8.64
C LEU A 134 -3.28 -7.75 8.74
N VAL A 135 -3.76 -7.98 9.96
CA VAL A 135 -5.03 -8.71 10.21
C VAL A 135 -6.27 -8.08 9.59
N ASN A 136 -6.29 -6.76 9.38
CA ASN A 136 -7.40 -6.10 8.71
C ASN A 136 -7.32 -6.22 7.19
N LEU A 137 -6.13 -6.02 6.61
CA LEU A 137 -5.93 -6.17 5.16
C LEU A 137 -6.09 -7.61 4.69
N MET A 138 -5.87 -8.61 5.56
CA MET A 138 -6.14 -10.03 5.26
C MET A 138 -7.59 -10.29 4.82
N LYS A 139 -8.53 -9.40 5.17
CA LYS A 139 -9.96 -9.51 4.82
C LYS A 139 -10.26 -9.02 3.39
N ILE A 140 -9.29 -8.39 2.72
CA ILE A 140 -9.45 -7.70 1.43
C ILE A 140 -8.66 -8.43 0.34
N SER A 141 -9.22 -8.57 -0.85
CA SER A 141 -8.45 -8.99 -2.03
C SER A 141 -7.68 -7.81 -2.63
N ILE A 142 -6.38 -7.97 -2.83
CA ILE A 142 -5.55 -6.98 -3.51
C ILE A 142 -5.15 -7.51 -4.89
N PHE A 143 -5.31 -6.69 -5.91
CA PHE A 143 -4.81 -6.96 -7.26
C PHE A 143 -3.73 -5.93 -7.57
N ILE A 144 -2.50 -6.38 -7.80
CA ILE A 144 -1.42 -5.54 -8.30
C ILE A 144 -1.35 -5.75 -9.81
N VAL A 145 -1.34 -4.65 -10.58
CA VAL A 145 -1.22 -4.69 -12.04
C VAL A 145 0.01 -3.91 -12.44
N THR A 146 0.90 -4.54 -13.19
CA THR A 146 2.14 -3.93 -13.68
C THR A 146 2.15 -3.93 -15.21
N SER A 147 2.46 -2.78 -15.83
CA SER A 147 2.57 -2.73 -17.29
C SER A 147 3.86 -3.39 -17.80
N LYS A 148 3.83 -3.90 -19.04
CA LYS A 148 4.99 -4.54 -19.70
C LYS A 148 6.24 -3.65 -19.76
N THR A 149 6.03 -2.35 -19.90
CA THR A 149 7.12 -1.36 -20.04
C THR A 149 7.40 -0.62 -18.74
N SER A 150 6.80 -1.05 -17.63
CA SER A 150 7.01 -0.41 -16.34
C SER A 150 8.42 -0.66 -15.85
N TYR A 151 9.13 0.40 -15.50
CA TYR A 151 10.34 0.25 -14.68
C TYR A 151 10.02 -0.37 -13.29
N ARG A 152 8.73 -0.43 -12.92
CA ARG A 152 8.26 -1.05 -11.67
C ARG A 152 8.14 -2.55 -11.71
N ALA A 153 8.17 -3.15 -12.90
CA ALA A 153 8.28 -4.60 -13.04
C ALA A 153 9.49 -5.19 -12.30
N ILE A 154 10.53 -4.36 -12.05
CA ILE A 154 11.72 -4.73 -11.29
C ILE A 154 11.39 -5.05 -9.81
N TYR A 155 10.42 -4.36 -9.20
CA TYR A 155 10.17 -4.44 -7.75
C TYR A 155 8.70 -4.65 -7.35
N ASP A 156 7.73 -4.59 -8.25
CA ASP A 156 6.32 -4.83 -7.90
C ASP A 156 6.14 -6.24 -7.30
N GLY A 157 6.95 -7.21 -7.76
CA GLY A 157 7.04 -8.54 -7.15
C GLY A 157 7.43 -8.53 -5.67
N CYS A 158 8.22 -7.56 -5.21
CA CYS A 158 8.56 -7.39 -3.79
C CYS A 158 7.37 -6.92 -2.95
N THR A 159 6.53 -6.05 -3.52
CA THR A 159 5.28 -5.64 -2.88
C THR A 159 4.31 -6.82 -2.77
N VAL A 160 4.23 -7.64 -3.81
CA VAL A 160 3.44 -8.89 -3.81
C VAL A 160 3.96 -9.86 -2.76
N ASP A 161 5.27 -10.10 -2.70
CA ASP A 161 5.90 -10.99 -1.73
C ASP A 161 5.66 -10.53 -0.29
N TYR A 162 5.84 -9.24 -0.02
CA TYR A 162 5.53 -8.65 1.28
C TYR A 162 4.06 -8.87 1.68
N PHE A 163 3.10 -8.59 0.79
CA PHE A 163 1.69 -8.80 1.10
C PHE A 163 1.38 -10.26 1.42
N LYS A 164 1.95 -11.21 0.67
CA LYS A 164 1.85 -12.64 0.98
C LYS A 164 2.46 -12.96 2.35
N GLN A 165 3.64 -12.40 2.65
CA GLN A 165 4.33 -12.59 3.93
C GLN A 165 3.46 -12.13 5.10
N VAL A 166 2.77 -11.00 4.98
CA VAL A 166 1.88 -10.47 6.04
C VAL A 166 0.46 -11.04 6.01
N GLY A 167 0.25 -12.12 5.25
CA GLY A 167 -0.99 -12.91 5.23
C GLY A 167 -2.08 -12.38 4.30
N VAL A 168 -1.80 -11.32 3.54
CA VAL A 168 -2.79 -10.68 2.67
C VAL A 168 -2.94 -11.44 1.36
N ARG A 169 -4.18 -11.66 0.93
CA ARG A 169 -4.49 -12.26 -0.37
C ARG A 169 -4.21 -11.25 -1.48
N VAL A 170 -3.14 -11.48 -2.22
CA VAL A 170 -2.71 -10.64 -3.34
C VAL A 170 -2.50 -11.45 -4.61
N ASP A 171 -3.08 -10.97 -5.70
CA ASP A 171 -2.84 -11.44 -7.06
C ASP A 171 -2.01 -10.41 -7.82
N HIS A 172 -1.09 -10.87 -8.66
CA HIS A 172 -0.24 -10.01 -9.49
C HIS A 172 -0.48 -10.30 -10.96
N ILE A 173 -0.91 -9.28 -11.69
CA ILE A 173 -1.07 -9.31 -13.14
C ILE A 173 0.07 -8.51 -13.74
N ASN A 174 1.09 -9.19 -14.22
CA ASN A 174 2.11 -8.60 -15.07
C ASN A 174 1.62 -8.64 -16.52
N LEU A 175 1.28 -7.49 -17.08
CA LEU A 175 0.78 -7.38 -18.45
C LEU A 175 1.84 -7.77 -19.50
N GLY A 176 3.11 -7.86 -19.13
CA GLY A 176 4.16 -8.40 -19.99
C GLY A 176 4.02 -9.90 -20.27
N ASP A 177 3.41 -10.62 -19.33
CA ASP A 177 3.25 -12.09 -19.37
C ASP A 177 1.88 -12.51 -19.94
N VAL A 178 0.97 -11.55 -20.14
CA VAL A 178 -0.32 -11.79 -20.76
C VAL A 178 -0.14 -11.77 -22.28
N GLU A 179 -0.37 -12.91 -22.93
CA GLU A 179 -0.38 -12.99 -24.38
C GLU A 179 -1.39 -12.00 -24.94
N THR A 180 -0.91 -11.04 -25.74
CA THR A 180 -1.77 -10.20 -26.55
C THR A 180 -1.74 -10.81 -27.94
N ASN A 181 -2.85 -11.38 -28.39
CA ASN A 181 -3.00 -11.79 -29.78
C ASN A 181 -2.91 -10.52 -30.64
N THR A 182 -1.70 -10.24 -31.16
CA THR A 182 -1.43 -9.22 -32.17
C THR A 182 -1.15 -9.88 -33.50
#